data_AF-A0A6J0SE65-F1
#
_entry.id   AF-A0A6J0SE65-F1
#
_cell.length_a   1.000
_cell.length_b   1.000
_cell.length_c   1.000
_cell.angle_alpha   90.00
_cell.angle_beta   90.00
_cell.angle_gamma   90.00
#
_symmetry.space_group_name_H-M   'P 1'
#
loop_
_entity.id
_entity.type
_entity.pdbx_description
1 polymer ?
#
loop_
_entity_poly.entity_id
_entity_poly.type
_entity_poly.pdbx_seq_one_letter_code
_entity_poly.pdbx_strand_id
1 'polypeptide(L)'
;MPTWKDRFITLTFPKKVIFTVGSLFLCFIHAAVIASDLYHFLVTQNVDLMSFRFTVVLLFSHVLSFYWAVLATIYTLLGKDNVLIYFALTSLAMNFAMCLARFSMDYITIEYREEQY
;
A
#
# COMPACT_ATOMS: atom_id res chain seq x y z
N MET A 1 23.98 -12.97 -33.10
CA MET A 1 22.76 -13.56 -32.49
C MET A 1 22.21 -12.52 -31.52
N PRO A 2 20.96 -12.03 -31.68
CA PRO A 2 20.41 -11.06 -30.75
C PRO A 2 20.10 -11.76 -29.42
N THR A 3 20.71 -11.31 -28.34
CA THR A 3 20.45 -11.78 -26.98
C THR A 3 19.05 -11.32 -26.54
N TRP A 4 18.19 -12.26 -26.15
CA TRP A 4 16.83 -12.05 -25.62
C TRP A 4 16.74 -11.21 -24.32
N LYS A 5 17.83 -10.55 -23.92
CA LYS A 5 18.02 -9.98 -22.58
C LYS A 5 17.56 -8.53 -22.45
N ASP A 6 17.33 -7.83 -23.56
CA ASP A 6 17.04 -6.40 -23.55
C ASP A 6 15.58 -6.11 -23.88
N ARG A 7 14.69 -6.22 -22.87
CA ARG A 7 13.41 -5.48 -22.91
C ARG A 7 12.63 -5.36 -21.58
N PHE A 8 13.31 -5.37 -20.43
CA PHE A 8 12.69 -4.90 -19.19
C PHE A 8 13.47 -3.70 -18.67
N ILE A 9 12.79 -2.56 -18.51
CA ILE A 9 13.31 -1.42 -17.77
C ILE A 9 13.52 -1.90 -16.34
N THR A 10 14.78 -2.16 -15.98
CA THR A 10 15.16 -2.63 -14.65
C THR A 10 15.48 -1.42 -13.80
N LEU A 11 14.54 -1.07 -12.92
CA LEU A 11 14.74 -0.01 -11.93
C LEU A 11 15.57 -0.59 -10.78
N THR A 12 16.89 -0.39 -10.81
CA THR A 12 17.78 -0.90 -9.77
C THR A 12 17.82 0.04 -8.58
N PHE A 13 17.21 -0.36 -7.47
CA PHE A 13 17.33 0.37 -6.20
C PHE A 13 18.55 -0.09 -5.41
N PRO A 14 19.21 0.81 -4.65
CA PRO A 14 20.18 0.39 -3.66
C PRO A 14 19.53 -0.60 -2.69
N LYS A 15 20.23 -1.70 -2.38
CA LYS A 15 19.71 -2.77 -1.50
C LYS A 15 19.20 -2.25 -0.15
N LYS A 16 19.76 -1.14 0.33
CA LYS A 16 19.42 -0.49 1.60
C LYS A 16 18.05 0.19 1.63
N VAL A 17 17.46 0.55 0.47
CA VAL A 17 16.23 1.35 0.40
C VAL A 17 15.07 0.64 -0.28
N ILE A 18 15.28 -0.56 -0.82
CA ILE A 18 14.26 -1.26 -1.64
C ILE A 18 12.95 -1.47 -0.89
N PHE A 19 13.02 -1.84 0.40
CA PHE A 19 11.84 -2.04 1.23
C PHE A 19 11.12 -0.72 1.54
N THR A 20 11.87 0.36 1.83
CA THR A 20 11.31 1.69 2.09
C THR A 20 10.59 2.23 0.85
N VAL A 21 11.20 2.09 -0.32
CA VAL A 21 10.59 2.54 -1.59
C VAL A 21 9.36 1.70 -1.91
N GLY A 22 9.45 0.37 -1.74
CA GLY A 22 8.32 -0.53 -1.97
C GLY A 22 7.13 -0.24 -1.07
N SER A 23 7.36 -0.03 0.23
CA SER A 23 6.30 0.29 1.19
C SER A 23 5.69 1.67 0.99
N LEU A 24 6.48 2.67 0.57
CA LEU A 24 5.94 4.00 0.24
C LEU A 24 5.13 3.97 -1.05
N PHE A 25 5.60 3.26 -2.07
CA PHE A 25 4.89 3.12 -3.34
C PHE A 25 3.51 2.48 -3.14
N LEU A 26 3.46 1.36 -2.41
CA LEU A 26 2.19 0.74 -2.05
C LEU A 26 1.33 1.66 -1.18
N CYS A 27 1.91 2.37 -0.22
CA CYS A 27 1.17 3.33 0.60
C CYS A 27 0.49 4.43 -0.24
N PHE A 28 1.14 4.93 -1.30
CA PHE A 28 0.52 5.91 -2.20
C PHE A 28 -0.62 5.31 -3.02
N ILE A 29 -0.46 4.07 -3.50
CA ILE A 29 -1.54 3.35 -4.18
C ILE A 29 -2.73 3.18 -3.22
N HIS A 30 -2.49 2.75 -1.98
CA HIS A 30 -3.52 2.63 -0.97
C HIS A 30 -4.20 3.96 -0.68
N ALA A 31 -3.44 5.06 -0.61
CA ALA A 31 -3.99 6.40 -0.39
C ALA A 31 -4.92 6.82 -1.53
N ALA A 32 -4.52 6.57 -2.78
CA ALA A 32 -5.34 6.85 -3.95
C ALA A 32 -6.63 6.02 -3.97
N VAL A 33 -6.54 4.72 -3.62
CA VAL A 33 -7.70 3.84 -3.54
C VAL A 33 -8.66 4.30 -2.46
N ILE A 34 -8.18 4.58 -1.24
CA ILE A 34 -9.04 5.08 -0.16
C ILE A 34 -9.65 6.44 -0.52
N ALA A 35 -8.89 7.35 -1.12
CA ALA A 35 -9.42 8.64 -1.54
C ALA A 35 -10.52 8.49 -2.61
N SER A 36 -10.32 7.59 -3.58
CA SER A 36 -11.34 7.24 -4.58
C SER A 36 -12.58 6.65 -3.93
N ASP A 37 -12.41 5.67 -3.04
CA ASP A 37 -13.52 5.04 -2.34
C ASP A 37 -14.31 6.04 -1.49
N LEU A 38 -13.60 6.93 -0.77
CA LEU A 38 -14.23 7.96 0.05
C LEU A 38 -14.96 9.00 -0.79
N TYR A 39 -14.42 9.38 -1.95
CA TYR A 39 -15.09 10.27 -2.89
C TYR A 39 -16.38 9.62 -3.42
N HIS A 40 -16.32 8.35 -3.81
CA HIS A 40 -17.50 7.66 -4.33
C HIS A 40 -18.57 7.46 -3.26
N PHE A 41 -18.15 7.15 -2.03
CA PHE A 41 -19.02 6.94 -0.88
C PHE A 41 -19.66 8.23 -0.36
N LEU A 42 -18.88 9.31 -0.19
CA LEU A 42 -19.38 10.55 0.42
C LEU A 42 -19.99 11.52 -0.59
N VAL A 43 -19.40 11.63 -1.79
CA VAL A 43 -19.75 12.69 -2.75
C VAL A 43 -20.71 12.17 -3.80
N THR A 44 -20.36 11.10 -4.51
CA THR A 44 -21.19 10.63 -5.63
C THR A 44 -22.30 9.67 -5.21
N GLN A 45 -22.22 9.10 -4.00
CA GLN A 45 -23.16 8.08 -3.49
C GLN A 45 -23.29 6.86 -4.44
N ASN A 46 -22.23 6.53 -5.18
CA ASN A 46 -22.19 5.45 -6.17
C ASN A 46 -21.31 4.31 -5.66
N VAL A 47 -21.90 3.42 -4.87
CA VAL A 47 -21.20 2.32 -4.18
C VAL A 47 -20.64 1.27 -5.15
N ASP A 48 -21.23 1.11 -6.34
CA ASP A 48 -20.76 0.16 -7.37
C ASP A 48 -19.36 0.47 -7.92
N LEU A 49 -18.95 1.74 -7.83
CA LEU A 49 -17.65 2.23 -8.28
C LEU A 49 -16.56 2.10 -7.20
N MET A 50 -16.91 1.69 -5.98
CA MET A 50 -15.95 1.45 -4.91
C MET A 50 -15.16 0.16 -5.17
N SER A 51 -13.98 0.08 -4.57
CA SER A 51 -13.03 -1.00 -4.78
C SER A 51 -13.40 -2.34 -4.12
N PHE A 52 -14.67 -2.58 -3.76
CA PHE A 52 -15.12 -3.75 -3.00
C PHE A 52 -14.75 -5.08 -3.66
N ARG A 53 -14.86 -5.16 -4.99
CA ARG A 53 -14.50 -6.35 -5.78
C ARG A 53 -13.04 -6.78 -5.62
N PHE A 54 -12.17 -5.87 -5.19
CA PHE A 54 -10.74 -6.12 -4.99
C PHE A 54 -10.34 -6.18 -3.52
N THR A 55 -11.29 -6.23 -2.58
CA THR A 55 -11.01 -6.15 -1.13
C THR A 55 -9.97 -7.16 -0.65
N VAL A 56 -10.05 -8.43 -1.08
CA VAL A 56 -9.08 -9.45 -0.67
C VAL A 56 -7.66 -9.08 -1.12
N VAL A 57 -7.52 -8.64 -2.38
CA VAL A 57 -6.24 -8.21 -2.95
C VAL A 57 -5.73 -6.95 -2.24
N LEU A 58 -6.62 -6.01 -1.94
CA LEU A 58 -6.28 -4.78 -1.24
C LEU A 58 -5.81 -5.06 0.19
N LEU A 59 -6.54 -5.85 0.97
CA LEU A 59 -6.15 -6.25 2.32
C LEU A 59 -4.80 -6.98 2.32
N PHE A 60 -4.60 -7.93 1.39
CA PHE A 60 -3.31 -8.59 1.23
C PHE A 60 -2.19 -7.59 0.93
N SER A 61 -2.43 -6.64 0.03
CA SER A 61 -1.44 -5.62 -0.31
C SER A 61 -1.13 -4.66 0.84
N HIS A 62 -2.10 -4.34 1.71
CA HIS A 62 -1.88 -3.56 2.93
C HIS A 62 -0.97 -4.31 3.91
N VAL A 63 -1.21 -5.60 4.14
CA VAL A 63 -0.36 -6.45 4.98
C VAL A 63 1.06 -6.52 4.41
N LEU A 64 1.20 -6.74 3.09
CA LEU A 64 2.49 -6.77 2.43
C LEU A 64 3.26 -5.45 2.57
N SER A 65 2.57 -4.32 2.36
CA SER A 65 3.16 -2.99 2.48
C SER A 65 3.62 -2.68 3.90
N PHE A 66 2.80 -3.04 4.89
CA PHE A 66 3.16 -2.93 6.31
C PHE A 66 4.38 -3.80 6.64
N TYR A 67 4.41 -5.05 6.18
CA TYR A 67 5.55 -5.95 6.38
C TYR A 67 6.85 -5.37 5.77
N TRP A 68 6.79 -4.82 4.56
CA TRP A 68 7.94 -4.15 3.96
C TRP A 68 8.36 -2.90 4.73
N ALA A 69 7.42 -2.12 5.29
CA ALA A 69 7.75 -0.98 6.12
C ALA A 69 8.45 -1.39 7.44
N VAL A 70 8.06 -2.54 8.03
CA VAL A 70 8.74 -3.12 9.18
C VAL A 70 10.17 -3.53 8.82
N LEU A 71 10.34 -4.27 7.72
CA LEU A 71 11.68 -4.66 7.24
C LEU A 71 12.55 -3.44 6.95
N ALA A 72 11.99 -2.41 6.29
CA ALA A 72 12.67 -1.15 6.04
C ALA A 72 13.18 -0.55 7.35
N THR A 73 12.31 -0.41 8.36
CA THR A 73 12.65 0.16 9.66
C THR A 73 13.79 -0.61 10.34
N ILE A 74 13.70 -1.94 10.38
CA ILE A 74 14.74 -2.80 10.98
C ILE A 74 16.08 -2.64 10.25
N TYR A 75 16.09 -2.72 8.92
CA TYR A 75 17.34 -2.61 8.16
C TYR A 75 17.97 -1.22 8.25
N THR A 76 17.16 -0.15 8.26
CA THR A 76 17.68 1.21 8.42
C THR A 76 18.22 1.45 9.83
N LEU A 77 17.58 0.86 10.85
CA LEU A 77 18.03 0.95 12.24
C LEU A 77 19.37 0.23 12.44
N LEU A 78 19.51 -0.97 11.88
CA LEU A 78 20.78 -1.71 11.86
C LEU A 78 21.88 -0.97 11.09
N GLY A 79 21.49 -0.29 10.00
CA GLY A 79 22.40 0.52 9.18
C GLY A 79 22.84 1.84 9.82
N LYS A 80 22.23 2.25 10.95
CA LYS A 80 22.50 3.51 11.68
C LYS A 80 22.42 4.77 10.80
N ASP A 81 21.55 4.76 9.81
CA ASP A 81 21.32 5.90 8.92
C ASP A 81 20.11 6.70 9.42
N ASN A 82 20.36 7.78 10.16
CA ASN A 82 19.32 8.56 10.84
C ASN A 82 18.24 9.08 9.87
N VAL A 83 18.63 9.53 8.67
CA VAL A 83 17.67 10.08 7.69
C VAL A 83 16.74 8.97 7.20
N LEU A 84 17.31 7.83 6.82
CA LEU A 84 16.53 6.69 6.35
C LEU A 84 15.65 6.10 7.45
N ILE A 85 16.10 6.12 8.71
CA ILE A 85 15.30 5.69 9.86
C ILE A 85 14.03 6.54 9.99
N TYR A 86 14.14 7.87 9.90
CA TYR A 86 12.95 8.74 9.96
C TYR A 86 11.97 8.43 8.82
N PHE A 87 12.47 8.30 7.58
CA PHE A 87 11.63 7.92 6.44
C PHE A 87 10.96 6.56 6.60
N ALA A 88 11.68 5.55 7.10
CA ALA A 88 11.15 4.22 7.32
C ALA A 88 10.07 4.21 8.42
N LEU A 89 10.30 4.93 9.52
CA LEU A 89 9.32 5.08 10.60
C LEU A 89 8.06 5.81 10.14
N THR A 90 8.21 6.89 9.36
CA THR A 90 7.07 7.58 8.76
C THR A 90 6.29 6.65 7.82
N SER A 91 6.98 5.89 6.97
CA SER A 91 6.35 4.89 6.10
C SER A 91 5.61 3.83 6.91
N LEU A 92 6.18 3.37 8.03
CA LEU A 92 5.55 2.38 8.91
C LEU A 92 4.26 2.92 9.53
N ALA A 93 4.31 4.13 10.09
CA ALA A 93 3.14 4.78 10.68
C ALA A 93 2.03 5.03 9.65
N MET A 94 2.38 5.52 8.45
CA MET A 94 1.42 5.73 7.36
C MET A 94 0.79 4.42 6.90
N ASN A 95 1.58 3.36 6.66
CA ASN A 95 1.05 2.07 6.24
C ASN A 95 0.12 1.44 7.29
N PHE A 96 0.45 1.59 8.57
CA PHE A 96 -0.41 1.15 9.65
C PHE A 96 -1.75 1.92 9.66
N ALA A 97 -1.68 3.25 9.60
CA ALA A 97 -2.88 4.10 9.55
C ALA A 97 -3.76 3.78 8.33
N MET A 98 -3.15 3.56 7.16
CA MET A 98 -3.83 3.19 5.93
C MET A 98 -4.51 1.82 6.02
N CYS A 99 -3.87 0.85 6.67
CA CYS A 99 -4.46 -0.46 6.94
C CYS A 99 -5.70 -0.34 7.82
N LEU A 100 -5.62 0.45 8.91
CA LEU A 100 -6.77 0.71 9.77
C LEU A 100 -7.89 1.44 9.02
N ALA A 101 -7.56 2.48 8.26
CA ALA A 101 -8.53 3.19 7.43
C ALA A 101 -9.24 2.26 6.44
N ARG A 102 -8.51 1.30 5.85
CA ARG A 102 -9.11 0.30 4.97
C ARG A 102 -10.11 -0.58 5.72
N PHE A 103 -9.73 -1.13 6.87
CA PHE A 103 -10.65 -1.92 7.69
C PHE A 103 -11.88 -1.13 8.13
N SER A 104 -11.70 0.14 8.53
CA SER A 104 -12.83 1.02 8.90
C SER A 104 -13.78 1.26 7.73
N MET A 105 -13.25 1.50 6.53
CA MET A 105 -14.07 1.65 5.32
C MET A 105 -14.81 0.36 4.99
N ASP A 106 -14.13 -0.79 4.98
CA ASP A 106 -14.74 -2.09 4.71
C ASP A 106 -15.84 -2.42 5.75
N TYR A 107 -15.66 -2.04 7.01
CA TYR A 107 -16.66 -2.20 8.06
C TYR A 107 -17.90 -1.31 7.87
N ILE A 108 -17.72 -0.01 7.62
CA ILE A 108 -18.83 0.94 7.44
C ILE A 108 -19.65 0.60 6.19
N THR A 109 -19.00 0.01 5.18
CA THR A 109 -19.61 -0.29 3.88
C THR A 109 -20.14 -1.71 3.76
N ILE A 110 -20.10 -2.50 4.84
CA ILE A 110 -20.44 -3.93 4.79
C ILE A 110 -21.87 -4.20 4.31
N GLU A 111 -22.83 -3.34 4.68
CA GLU A 111 -24.24 -3.45 4.27
C GLU A 111 -24.46 -3.13 2.79
N TYR A 112 -23.52 -2.44 2.14
CA TYR A 112 -23.60 -2.07 0.72
C TYR A 112 -22.91 -3.09 -0.19
N ARG A 113 -22.29 -4.14 0.35
CA ARG A 113 -21.77 -5.24 -0.46
C ARG A 113 -22.91 -6.17 -0.82
N GLU A 114 -23.13 -6.36 -2.11
CA GLU A 114 -23.88 -7.51 -2.62
C GLU A 114 -23.08 -8.80 -2.40
N GLU A 115 -23.10 -9.30 -1.17
CA GLU A 115 -22.72 -10.68 -0.92
C GLU A 115 -23.88 -11.55 -1.43
N GLN A 116 -23.75 -12.03 -2.67
CA GLN A 116 -24.65 -13.05 -3.20
C GLN A 116 -24.45 -14.33 -2.38
N TYR A 117 -25.32 -14.53 -1.38
CA TYR A 117 -25.50 -15.81 -0.69
C TYR A 117 -26.23 -16.82 -1.59
#